data_AF-A0A359E291-F1
#
_entry.id   AF-A0A359E291-F1
#
_cell.length_a   1.000
_cell.length_b   1.000
_cell.length_c   1.000
_cell.angle_alpha   90.00
_cell.angle_beta   90.00
_cell.angle_gamma   90.00
#
_symmetry.space_group_name_H-M   'P 1'
#
loop_
_entity.id
_entity.type
_entity.pdbx_description
1 polymer ?
#
loop_
_entity_poly.entity_id
_entity_poly.type
_entity_poly.pdbx_seq_one_letter_code
_entity_poly.pdbx_strand_id
1 'polypeptide(L)'
;GKQATHPDDAMKFSNNVMSNFETAEARFNAALETLKNRGNVDSTKIGAIGYCFGGSVILAMANSGADLDGIAAFHAGLQLPVMPQEGVKSRVLVLNGADDPFVTEEQVANLTSGYEDINADYQYISYDGAVHAYTNPGADSLGQKFELPLAYNAEADSLSWEEMKTFFSETFADTEM
;
A
#
# COMPACT_ATOMS: atom_id res chain seq x y z
N GLY A 1 13.42 14.02 -4.24
CA GLY A 1 14.13 12.82 -3.71
C GLY A 1 15.12 12.31 -4.73
N LYS A 2 15.85 11.22 -4.44
CA LYS A 2 16.68 10.51 -5.43
C LYS A 2 15.78 9.66 -6.33
N GLN A 3 16.17 9.47 -7.59
CA GLN A 3 15.53 8.54 -8.51
C GLN A 3 16.47 7.34 -8.74
N ALA A 4 15.90 6.14 -8.82
CA ALA A 4 16.65 4.93 -9.12
C ALA A 4 16.43 4.54 -10.59
N THR A 5 17.51 4.16 -11.28
CA THR A 5 17.44 3.59 -12.65
C THR A 5 17.84 2.12 -12.68
N HIS A 6 18.21 1.56 -11.53
CA HIS A 6 18.58 0.15 -11.32
C HIS A 6 17.85 -0.41 -10.09
N PRO A 7 17.42 -1.68 -10.10
CA PRO A 7 16.72 -2.29 -8.97
C PRO A 7 17.49 -2.25 -7.65
N ASP A 8 18.82 -2.44 -7.68
CA ASP A 8 19.65 -2.38 -6.47
C ASP A 8 19.56 -1.00 -5.78
N ASP A 9 19.55 0.08 -6.55
CA ASP A 9 19.38 1.43 -6.02
C ASP A 9 17.95 1.63 -5.51
N ALA A 10 16.94 1.09 -6.21
CA ALA A 10 15.55 1.15 -5.77
C ALA A 10 15.38 0.46 -4.41
N MET A 11 15.90 -0.76 -4.27
CA MET A 11 15.90 -1.53 -3.02
C MET A 11 16.68 -0.83 -1.91
N LYS A 12 17.86 -0.29 -2.22
CA LYS A 12 18.66 0.46 -1.26
C LYS A 12 17.91 1.71 -0.78
N PHE A 13 17.30 2.46 -1.68
CA PHE A 13 16.60 3.69 -1.32
C PHE A 13 15.31 3.41 -0.54
N SER A 14 14.53 2.40 -0.91
CA SER A 14 13.35 2.00 -0.15
C SER A 14 13.73 1.50 1.25
N ASN A 15 14.73 0.62 1.37
CA ASN A 15 15.21 0.12 2.67
C ASN A 15 15.69 1.25 3.58
N ASN A 16 16.45 2.22 3.06
CA ASN A 16 16.88 3.36 3.85
C ASN A 16 15.71 4.17 4.44
N VAL A 17 14.56 4.21 3.76
CA VAL A 17 13.36 4.87 4.28
C VAL A 17 12.61 3.96 5.25
N MET A 18 12.41 2.68 4.92
CA MET A 18 11.68 1.75 5.78
C MET A 18 12.41 1.43 7.09
N SER A 19 13.75 1.44 7.10
CA SER A 19 14.54 1.30 8.33
C SER A 19 14.61 2.59 9.16
N ASN A 20 14.06 3.70 8.67
CA ASN A 20 13.95 4.96 9.40
C ASN A 20 12.51 5.48 9.30
N PHE A 21 11.64 4.82 10.07
CA PHE A 21 10.21 5.10 10.03
C PHE A 21 9.89 6.56 10.36
N GLU A 22 10.58 7.19 11.32
CA GLU A 22 10.41 8.63 11.62
C GLU A 22 10.60 9.53 10.39
N THR A 23 11.59 9.22 9.54
CA THR A 23 11.80 9.96 8.28
C THR A 23 10.69 9.69 7.27
N ALA A 24 10.20 8.45 7.19
CA ALA A 24 9.07 8.10 6.34
C ALA A 24 7.80 8.85 6.77
N GLU A 25 7.51 8.83 8.07
CA GLU A 25 6.39 9.49 8.72
C GLU A 25 6.43 11.00 8.52
N ALA A 26 7.57 11.65 8.79
CA ALA A 26 7.71 13.09 8.59
C ALA A 26 7.45 13.51 7.13
N ARG A 27 7.91 12.70 6.16
CA ARG A 27 7.68 12.95 4.72
C ARG A 27 6.23 12.70 4.32
N PHE A 28 5.62 11.65 4.85
CA PHE A 28 4.21 11.34 4.62
C PHE A 28 3.33 12.47 5.16
N ASN A 29 3.54 12.89 6.40
CA ASN A 29 2.79 13.97 7.04
C ASN A 29 2.97 15.29 6.30
N ALA A 30 4.18 15.61 5.81
CA ALA A 30 4.38 16.80 4.98
C ALA A 30 3.57 16.76 3.66
N ALA A 31 3.46 15.58 3.04
CA ALA A 31 2.63 15.40 1.84
C ALA A 31 1.12 15.50 2.17
N LEU A 32 0.70 14.91 3.29
CA LEU A 32 -0.67 14.99 3.79
C LEU A 32 -1.09 16.44 4.07
N GLU A 33 -0.26 17.22 4.77
CA GLU A 33 -0.50 18.63 5.03
C GLU A 33 -0.55 19.45 3.74
N THR A 34 0.32 19.13 2.78
CA THR A 34 0.29 19.78 1.46
C THR A 34 -1.02 19.50 0.72
N LEU A 35 -1.56 18.29 0.84
CA LEU A 35 -2.83 17.89 0.24
C LEU A 35 -4.00 18.61 0.94
N LYS A 36 -4.07 18.57 2.28
CA LYS A 36 -5.11 19.21 3.09
C LYS A 36 -5.23 20.72 2.84
N ASN A 37 -4.14 21.38 2.48
CA ASN A 37 -4.11 22.82 2.18
C ASN A 37 -4.56 23.21 0.76
N ARG A 38 -4.98 22.27 -0.08
CA ARG A 38 -5.48 22.59 -1.43
C ARG A 38 -6.96 22.95 -1.39
N GLY A 39 -7.34 24.06 -2.03
CA GLY A 39 -8.72 24.57 -2.01
C GLY A 39 -9.77 23.69 -2.70
N ASN A 40 -9.36 22.59 -3.35
CA ASN A 40 -10.24 21.60 -3.97
C ASN A 40 -10.23 20.25 -3.23
N VAL A 41 -9.74 20.20 -1.99
CA VAL A 41 -9.68 19.02 -1.14
C VAL A 41 -10.59 19.23 0.06
N ASP A 42 -11.41 18.23 0.36
CA ASP A 42 -12.09 18.12 1.66
C ASP A 42 -11.10 17.52 2.67
N SER A 43 -10.62 18.34 3.61
CA SER A 43 -9.61 17.90 4.58
C SER A 43 -10.13 16.86 5.59
N THR A 44 -11.45 16.63 5.67
CA THR A 44 -12.05 15.62 6.55
C THR A 44 -12.30 14.29 5.85
N LYS A 45 -11.95 14.17 4.55
CA LYS A 45 -12.11 12.94 3.75
C LYS A 45 -10.84 12.66 2.97
N ILE A 46 -9.86 12.04 3.63
CA ILE A 46 -8.54 11.77 3.07
C ILE A 46 -8.24 10.27 3.07
N GLY A 47 -7.88 9.76 1.89
CA GLY A 47 -7.35 8.41 1.72
C GLY A 47 -5.98 8.42 1.05
N ALA A 48 -5.33 7.26 1.02
CA ALA A 48 -4.03 7.08 0.37
C ALA A 48 -3.99 5.82 -0.49
N ILE A 49 -3.36 5.94 -1.66
CA ILE A 49 -3.06 4.82 -2.55
C ILE A 49 -1.55 4.66 -2.63
N GLY A 50 -1.06 3.43 -2.54
CA GLY A 50 0.35 3.12 -2.55
C GLY A 50 0.65 1.87 -3.36
N TYR A 51 1.74 1.91 -4.12
CA TYR A 51 2.19 0.80 -4.97
C TYR A 51 3.57 0.33 -4.51
N CYS A 52 3.81 -0.97 -4.42
CA CYS A 52 5.11 -1.55 -4.02
C CYS A 52 5.58 -0.94 -2.68
N PHE A 53 6.73 -0.27 -2.69
CA PHE A 53 7.26 0.49 -1.55
C PHE A 53 6.26 1.51 -1.01
N GLY A 54 5.54 2.21 -1.88
CA GLY A 54 4.50 3.16 -1.47
C GLY A 54 3.36 2.47 -0.72
N GLY A 55 3.01 1.23 -1.10
CA GLY A 55 2.04 0.39 -0.41
C GLY A 55 2.48 0.06 1.01
N SER A 56 3.74 -0.36 1.17
CA SER A 56 4.31 -0.61 2.51
C SER A 56 4.39 0.66 3.37
N VAL A 57 4.66 1.83 2.77
CA VAL A 57 4.65 3.10 3.51
C VAL A 57 3.25 3.42 4.04
N ILE A 58 2.22 3.37 3.19
CA ILE A 58 0.86 3.71 3.63
C ILE A 58 0.33 2.71 4.68
N LEU A 59 0.68 1.43 4.58
CA LEU A 59 0.34 0.43 5.59
C LEU A 59 1.00 0.76 6.93
N ALA A 60 2.30 1.03 6.94
CA ALA A 60 3.01 1.40 8.16
C ALA A 60 2.45 2.69 8.79
N MET A 61 2.05 3.67 7.97
CA MET A 61 1.41 4.90 8.45
C MET A 61 0.01 4.67 9.03
N ALA A 62 -0.83 3.87 8.38
CA ALA A 62 -2.14 3.51 8.93
C ALA A 62 -1.97 2.75 10.25
N ASN A 63 -1.02 1.83 10.31
CA ASN A 63 -0.68 1.07 11.51
C ASN A 63 -0.12 1.95 12.64
N SER A 64 0.48 3.10 12.32
CA SER A 64 0.92 4.09 13.33
C SER A 64 -0.18 5.06 13.75
N GLY A 65 -1.43 4.89 13.26
CA GLY A 65 -2.57 5.71 13.63
C GLY A 65 -2.67 7.03 12.87
N ALA A 66 -2.10 7.11 11.66
CA ALA A 66 -2.27 8.27 10.78
C ALA A 66 -3.76 8.57 10.54
N ASP A 67 -4.07 9.86 10.44
CA ASP A 67 -5.42 10.38 10.26
C ASP A 67 -5.85 10.27 8.78
N LEU A 68 -6.21 9.06 8.37
CA LEU A 68 -6.71 8.70 7.04
C LEU A 68 -8.00 7.89 7.21
N ASP A 69 -9.00 8.14 6.37
CA ASP A 69 -10.27 7.37 6.39
C ASP A 69 -10.09 5.98 5.78
N GLY A 70 -9.23 5.86 4.76
CA GLY A 70 -8.93 4.58 4.14
C GLY A 70 -7.65 4.56 3.32
N ILE A 71 -7.06 3.38 3.20
CA ILE A 71 -5.87 3.15 2.38
C ILE A 71 -6.05 1.96 1.44
N ALA A 72 -5.45 2.05 0.25
CA ALA A 72 -5.39 0.96 -0.72
C ALA A 72 -3.94 0.70 -1.15
N ALA A 73 -3.41 -0.44 -0.72
CA ALA A 73 -2.03 -0.86 -0.95
C ALA A 73 -1.98 -1.94 -2.03
N PHE A 74 -1.24 -1.68 -3.10
CA PHE A 74 -1.06 -2.58 -4.24
C PHE A 74 0.33 -3.20 -4.20
N HIS A 75 0.39 -4.54 -4.34
CA HIS A 75 1.64 -5.33 -4.35
C HIS A 75 2.64 -4.87 -3.28
N ALA A 76 2.13 -4.67 -2.06
CA ALA A 76 2.92 -4.14 -0.96
C ALA A 76 3.75 -5.25 -0.30
N GLY A 77 4.96 -4.91 0.12
CA GLY A 77 5.71 -5.73 1.07
C GLY A 77 5.06 -5.66 2.45
N LEU A 78 4.89 -6.80 3.10
CA LEU A 78 4.11 -6.93 4.34
C LEU A 78 4.97 -7.04 5.61
N GLN A 79 6.30 -7.07 5.47
CA GLN A 79 7.21 -6.85 6.58
C GLN A 79 7.33 -5.35 6.84
N LEU A 80 6.52 -4.84 7.76
CA LEU A 80 6.39 -3.41 8.02
C LEU A 80 7.22 -2.98 9.25
N PRO A 81 7.74 -1.74 9.29
CA PRO A 81 8.38 -1.18 10.47
C PRO A 81 7.38 -0.97 11.61
N VAL A 82 6.10 -0.81 11.27
CA VAL A 82 4.97 -0.75 12.21
C VAL A 82 3.93 -1.77 11.75
N MET A 83 3.79 -2.85 12.50
CA MET A 83 2.72 -3.83 12.32
C MET A 83 1.41 -3.29 12.93
N PRO A 84 0.25 -3.83 12.54
CA PRO A 84 -1.03 -3.42 13.12
C PRO A 84 -0.99 -3.45 14.65
N GLN A 85 -1.53 -2.41 15.27
CA GLN A 85 -1.56 -2.21 16.72
C GLN A 85 -2.76 -1.34 17.08
N GLU A 86 -3.10 -1.29 18.36
CA GLU A 86 -4.17 -0.42 18.87
C GLU A 86 -4.04 1.01 18.33
N GLY A 87 -5.16 1.55 17.83
CA GLY A 87 -5.21 2.91 17.28
C GLY A 87 -5.14 3.02 15.76
N VAL A 88 -5.15 1.91 15.00
CA VAL A 88 -5.47 1.96 13.56
C VAL A 88 -6.88 2.51 13.38
N LYS A 89 -7.00 3.63 12.67
CA LYS A 89 -8.29 4.32 12.41
C LYS A 89 -8.79 4.11 10.98
N SER A 90 -7.86 3.90 10.05
CA SER A 90 -8.16 3.79 8.62
C SER A 90 -8.79 2.46 8.30
N ARG A 91 -9.73 2.45 7.36
CA ARG A 91 -10.09 1.23 6.63
C ARG A 91 -8.88 0.80 5.79
N VAL A 92 -8.60 -0.50 5.68
CA VAL A 92 -7.41 -0.99 4.99
C VAL A 92 -7.76 -1.97 3.87
N LEU A 93 -7.38 -1.65 2.64
CA LEU A 93 -7.46 -2.56 1.50
C LEU A 93 -6.05 -2.94 1.03
N VAL A 94 -5.76 -4.23 0.99
CA VAL A 94 -4.50 -4.80 0.48
C VAL A 94 -4.78 -5.66 -0.75
N LEU A 95 -4.10 -5.36 -1.85
CA LEU A 95 -4.32 -5.90 -3.19
C LEU A 95 -3.00 -6.50 -3.71
N ASN A 96 -2.73 -7.75 -3.35
CA ASN A 96 -1.46 -8.40 -3.64
C ASN A 96 -1.61 -9.52 -4.68
N GLY A 97 -0.52 -9.82 -5.40
CA GLY A 97 -0.47 -10.98 -6.27
C GLY A 97 -0.26 -12.25 -5.44
N ALA A 98 -0.99 -13.31 -5.77
CA ALA A 98 -0.88 -14.60 -5.07
C ALA A 98 0.47 -15.29 -5.35
N ASP A 99 1.04 -15.02 -6.52
CA ASP A 99 2.30 -15.62 -6.98
C ASP A 99 3.51 -14.68 -6.75
N ASP A 100 3.33 -13.59 -5.99
CA ASP A 100 4.40 -12.65 -5.67
C ASP A 100 5.42 -13.27 -4.70
N PRO A 101 6.67 -13.57 -5.14
CA PRO A 101 7.65 -14.24 -4.29
C PRO A 101 8.23 -13.32 -3.21
N PHE A 102 7.92 -12.02 -3.22
CA PHE A 102 8.34 -11.09 -2.16
C PHE A 102 7.40 -11.10 -0.95
N VAL A 103 6.24 -11.76 -1.05
CA VAL A 103 5.23 -11.84 0.00
C VAL A 103 4.99 -13.30 0.36
N THR A 104 5.29 -13.69 1.59
CA THR A 104 5.07 -15.07 2.07
C THR A 104 3.70 -15.23 2.71
N GLU A 105 3.15 -16.45 2.69
CA GLU A 105 1.91 -16.78 3.42
C GLU A 105 1.99 -16.41 4.91
N GLU A 106 3.16 -16.61 5.53
CA GLU A 106 3.41 -16.22 6.92
C GLU A 106 3.28 -14.71 7.13
N GLN A 107 3.80 -13.89 6.21
CA GLN A 107 3.67 -12.44 6.30
C GLN A 107 2.22 -11.98 6.12
N VAL A 108 1.48 -12.63 5.21
CA VAL A 108 0.04 -12.38 5.05
C VAL A 108 -0.69 -12.70 6.34
N ALA A 109 -0.50 -13.90 6.88
CA ALA A 109 -1.14 -14.33 8.13
C ALA A 109 -0.80 -13.41 9.31
N ASN A 110 0.48 -13.02 9.45
CA ASN A 110 0.90 -12.12 10.51
C ASN A 110 0.24 -10.74 10.41
N LEU A 111 0.07 -10.21 9.18
CA LEU A 111 -0.62 -8.94 8.97
C LEU A 111 -2.12 -9.05 9.28
N THR A 112 -2.78 -10.06 8.71
CA THR A 112 -4.24 -10.23 8.85
C THR A 112 -4.64 -10.53 10.29
N SER A 113 -3.91 -11.42 10.97
CA SER A 113 -4.13 -11.67 12.40
C SER A 113 -3.88 -10.43 13.25
N GLY A 114 -2.88 -9.60 12.91
CA GLY A 114 -2.66 -8.33 13.59
C GLY A 114 -3.85 -7.36 13.48
N TYR A 115 -4.52 -7.31 12.32
CA TYR A 115 -5.74 -6.52 12.16
C TYR A 115 -6.95 -7.15 12.87
N GLU A 116 -7.08 -8.48 12.86
CA GLU A 116 -8.12 -9.22 13.58
C GLU A 116 -8.05 -9.00 15.09
N ASP A 117 -6.85 -9.05 15.66
CA ASP A 117 -6.61 -8.90 17.11
C ASP A 117 -7.12 -7.55 17.65
N ILE A 118 -7.11 -6.51 16.82
CA ILE A 118 -7.58 -5.16 17.16
C ILE A 118 -8.96 -4.84 16.57
N ASN A 119 -9.61 -5.80 15.91
CA ASN A 119 -10.89 -5.64 15.18
C ASN A 119 -10.87 -4.46 14.18
N ALA A 120 -9.77 -4.28 13.44
CA ALA A 120 -9.68 -3.25 12.41
C ALA A 120 -10.56 -3.60 11.19
N ASP A 121 -11.07 -2.57 10.51
CA ASP A 121 -11.75 -2.72 9.22
C ASP A 121 -10.71 -2.92 8.12
N TYR A 122 -10.51 -4.16 7.70
CA TYR A 122 -9.54 -4.52 6.67
C TYR A 122 -10.08 -5.54 5.68
N GLN A 123 -9.51 -5.51 4.47
CA GLN A 123 -9.69 -6.52 3.44
C GLN A 123 -8.36 -6.83 2.77
N TYR A 124 -8.04 -8.11 2.65
CA TYR A 124 -6.90 -8.61 1.89
C TYR A 124 -7.42 -9.40 0.68
N ILE A 125 -7.04 -8.98 -0.52
CA ILE A 125 -7.37 -9.66 -1.78
C ILE A 125 -6.06 -10.15 -2.42
N SER A 126 -6.05 -11.43 -2.78
CA SER A 126 -4.95 -12.08 -3.47
C SER A 126 -5.37 -12.44 -4.90
N TYR A 127 -4.57 -12.05 -5.89
CA TYR A 127 -4.85 -12.31 -7.31
C TYR A 127 -4.02 -13.48 -7.84
N ASP A 128 -4.67 -14.59 -8.15
CA ASP A 128 -4.03 -15.77 -8.76
C ASP A 128 -3.36 -15.42 -10.09
N GLY A 129 -2.14 -15.93 -10.34
CA GLY A 129 -1.40 -15.65 -11.57
C GLY A 129 -0.76 -14.26 -11.62
N ALA A 130 -0.92 -13.42 -10.59
CA ALA A 130 -0.28 -12.12 -10.50
C ALA A 130 0.96 -12.19 -9.60
N VAL A 131 2.06 -11.60 -10.08
CA VAL A 131 3.31 -11.42 -9.33
C VAL A 131 3.49 -9.95 -8.96
N HIS A 132 4.67 -9.57 -8.48
CA HIS A 132 4.95 -8.20 -8.10
C HIS A 132 4.81 -7.21 -9.27
N ALA A 133 4.38 -5.99 -8.97
CA ALA A 133 4.15 -4.91 -9.93
C ALA A 133 3.10 -5.23 -11.03
N TYR A 134 2.13 -6.11 -10.75
CA TYR A 134 1.10 -6.53 -11.70
C TYR A 134 0.27 -5.41 -12.32
N THR A 135 0.22 -4.22 -11.70
CA THR A 135 -0.50 -3.04 -12.20
C THR A 135 0.28 -2.20 -13.22
N ASN A 136 1.53 -2.59 -13.55
CA ASN A 136 2.39 -1.81 -14.43
C ASN A 136 2.57 -2.50 -15.79
N PRO A 137 2.02 -1.95 -16.90
CA PRO A 137 2.20 -2.50 -18.25
C PRO A 137 3.66 -2.59 -18.72
N GLY A 138 4.58 -1.87 -18.07
CA GLY A 138 6.02 -1.95 -18.32
C GLY A 138 6.76 -2.99 -17.46
N ALA A 139 6.08 -3.71 -16.56
CA ALA A 139 6.69 -4.64 -15.61
C ALA A 139 7.43 -5.77 -16.34
N ASP A 140 6.86 -6.35 -17.39
CA ASP A 140 7.48 -7.48 -18.11
C ASP A 140 8.85 -7.12 -18.69
N SER A 141 8.97 -5.91 -19.27
CA SER A 141 10.23 -5.43 -19.84
C SER A 141 11.30 -5.25 -18.77
N LEU A 142 10.91 -4.75 -17.59
CA LEU A 142 11.83 -4.58 -16.45
C LEU A 142 12.20 -5.92 -15.81
N GLY A 143 11.22 -6.82 -15.65
CA GLY A 143 11.40 -8.18 -15.14
C GLY A 143 12.39 -8.96 -16.00
N GLN A 144 12.23 -8.90 -17.33
CA GLN A 144 13.17 -9.54 -18.25
C GLN A 144 14.56 -8.88 -18.24
N LYS A 145 14.62 -7.53 -18.20
CA LYS A 145 15.89 -6.80 -18.24
C LYS A 145 16.76 -7.04 -17.01
N PHE A 146 16.15 -7.17 -15.85
CA PHE A 146 16.85 -7.27 -14.57
C PHE A 146 16.70 -8.63 -13.88
N GLU A 147 16.09 -9.61 -14.57
CA GLU A 147 15.84 -10.96 -14.06
C GLU A 147 15.07 -10.96 -12.73
N LEU A 148 14.04 -10.11 -12.65
CA LEU A 148 13.19 -9.95 -11.47
C LEU A 148 11.80 -10.56 -11.69
N PRO A 149 11.13 -11.01 -10.63
CA PRO A 149 9.77 -11.54 -10.69
C PRO A 149 8.73 -10.41 -10.79
N LEU A 150 8.83 -9.60 -11.85
CA LEU A 150 7.93 -8.52 -12.20
C LEU A 150 7.22 -8.89 -13.50
N ALA A 151 5.89 -8.88 -13.51
CA ALA A 151 5.11 -9.11 -14.72
C ALA A 151 3.78 -8.36 -14.64
N TYR A 152 3.30 -7.88 -15.78
CA TYR A 152 2.00 -7.23 -15.86
C TYR A 152 0.90 -8.29 -15.88
N ASN A 153 -0.16 -8.08 -15.12
CA ASN A 153 -1.36 -8.90 -15.20
C ASN A 153 -2.58 -8.00 -15.39
N ALA A 154 -3.08 -7.95 -16.62
CA ALA A 154 -4.16 -7.04 -17.02
C ALA A 154 -5.48 -7.30 -16.28
N GLU A 155 -5.76 -8.56 -15.95
CA GLU A 155 -6.96 -8.92 -15.21
C GLU A 155 -6.87 -8.46 -13.75
N ALA A 156 -5.76 -8.78 -13.07
CA ALA A 156 -5.51 -8.31 -11.71
C ALA A 156 -5.46 -6.78 -11.62
N ASP A 157 -4.85 -6.10 -12.59
CA ASP A 157 -4.83 -4.63 -12.67
C ASP A 157 -6.25 -4.05 -12.76
N SER A 158 -7.05 -4.55 -13.71
CA SER A 158 -8.43 -4.08 -13.86
C SER A 158 -9.29 -4.37 -12.63
N LEU A 159 -9.22 -5.59 -12.08
CA LEU A 159 -10.02 -5.97 -10.91
C LEU A 159 -9.62 -5.16 -9.68
N SER A 160 -8.33 -5.10 -9.36
CA SER A 160 -7.82 -4.35 -8.20
C SER A 160 -8.17 -2.86 -8.24
N TRP A 161 -8.22 -2.28 -9.44
CA TRP A 161 -8.66 -0.89 -9.61
C TRP A 161 -10.16 -0.70 -9.32
N GLU A 162 -11.01 -1.62 -9.76
CA GLU A 162 -12.44 -1.57 -9.45
C GLU A 162 -12.71 -1.79 -7.95
N GLU A 163 -12.00 -2.72 -7.31
CA GLU A 163 -12.07 -2.95 -5.86
C GLU A 163 -11.69 -1.69 -5.08
N MET A 164 -10.58 -1.04 -5.45
CA MET A 164 -10.14 0.21 -4.84
C MET A 164 -11.17 1.34 -5.00
N LYS A 165 -11.77 1.49 -6.18
CA LYS A 165 -12.82 2.51 -6.41
C LYS A 165 -14.05 2.26 -5.54
N THR A 166 -14.48 1.00 -5.44
CA THR A 166 -15.62 0.59 -4.62
C THR A 166 -15.32 0.86 -3.15
N PHE A 167 -14.16 0.42 -2.68
CA PHE A 167 -13.66 0.66 -1.33
C PHE A 167 -13.65 2.14 -0.94
N PHE A 168 -13.10 3.02 -1.79
CA PHE A 168 -13.11 4.46 -1.48
C PHE A 168 -14.48 5.10 -1.59
N SER A 169 -15.34 4.64 -2.51
CA SER A 169 -16.72 5.11 -2.59
C SER A 169 -17.47 4.82 -1.31
N GLU A 170 -17.29 3.64 -0.72
CA GLU A 170 -17.89 3.27 0.56
C GLU A 170 -17.24 4.01 1.72
N THR A 171 -15.91 4.16 1.71
CA THR A 171 -15.15 4.83 2.77
C THR A 171 -15.53 6.31 2.91
N PHE A 172 -15.80 6.99 1.80
CA PHE A 172 -16.16 8.41 1.80
C PHE A 172 -17.66 8.67 1.72
N ALA A 173 -18.48 7.62 1.66
CA ALA A 173 -19.92 7.77 1.74
C ALA A 173 -20.29 8.43 3.07
N ASP A 174 -21.13 9.47 3.03
CA ASP A 174 -21.65 10.06 4.26
C ASP A 174 -22.49 9.00 4.98
N THR A 175 -22.02 8.52 6.12
CA THR A 175 -22.87 7.75 7.02
C THR A 175 -23.93 8.72 7.55
N GLU A 176 -25.12 8.73 6.95
CA GLU A 176 -26.28 9.38 7.57
C GLU A 176 -26.45 8.78 8.98
N MET A 177 -26.19 9.59 10.01
CA MET A 177 -26.48 9.28 11.41
C MET A 177 -27.97 9.36 11.69
#